data_AF-A0A973GRG8-F1
#
_entry.id   AF-A0A973GRG8-F1
#
_cell.length_a   1.000
_cell.length_b   1.000
_cell.length_c   1.000
_cell.angle_alpha   90.00
_cell.angle_beta   90.00
_cell.angle_gamma   90.00
#
_symmetry.space_group_name_H-M   'P 1'
#
loop_
_entity.id
_entity.type
_entity.pdbx_description
1 polymer ?
#
loop_
_entity_poly.entity_id
_entity_poly.type
_entity_poly.pdbx_seq_one_letter_code
_entity_poly.pdbx_strand_id
1 'polypeptide(L)'
;TLYAGPKSFSLLKAYGKGLEQMVDYGWFGVLAKPMFWLMEQFFFITRNYGIAIILLTIVVRILLFYPSLKSATAMEEMKALQPQMAALREKYKKDPQKLNAEMMRLYKEHKVNPLGGCLPMLLQLPFFVALYNVLSVSIELRQASFIPFWIKDLSVHDPFYILPVLMGVSMVFTMKMTSTSVDPQQQKMMMYMNIAFIFLFAWLPAGLLLYITLSNVLSIVQQLYVRKLLAK
;
A
#
# COMPACT_ATOMS: atom_id res chain seq x y z
N THR A 1 32.07 7.08 -26.88
CA THR A 1 32.37 6.01 -25.90
C THR A 1 31.22 5.02 -25.92
N LEU A 2 31.48 3.75 -26.26
CA LEU A 2 30.47 2.70 -26.20
C LEU A 2 30.42 2.17 -24.76
N TYR A 3 29.27 2.28 -24.09
CA TYR A 3 29.06 1.70 -22.77
C TYR A 3 28.30 0.38 -22.92
N ALA A 4 28.95 -0.74 -22.59
CA ALA A 4 28.37 -2.08 -22.59
C ALA A 4 28.53 -2.68 -21.18
N GLY A 5 27.66 -2.24 -20.26
CA GLY A 5 27.72 -2.61 -18.85
C GLY A 5 26.34 -2.61 -18.19
N PRO A 6 26.26 -3.00 -16.90
CA PRO A 6 25.00 -3.08 -16.18
C PRO A 6 24.34 -1.71 -16.04
N LYS A 7 23.02 -1.63 -16.19
CA LYS A 7 22.19 -0.46 -15.88
C LYS A 7 22.15 -0.15 -14.36
N SER A 8 23.29 0.20 -13.77
CA SER A 8 23.40 0.70 -12.39
C SER A 8 23.42 2.22 -12.39
N PHE A 9 22.52 2.83 -11.63
CA PHE A 9 22.42 4.28 -11.50
C PHE A 9 23.74 4.90 -11.00
N SER A 10 24.33 4.28 -9.98
CA SER A 10 25.55 4.72 -9.30
C SER A 10 26.77 4.67 -10.24
N LEU A 11 26.87 3.61 -11.03
CA LEU A 11 27.96 3.44 -12.02
C LEU A 11 27.81 4.42 -13.18
N LEU A 12 26.60 4.60 -13.72
CA LEU A 12 26.32 5.50 -14.85
C LEU A 12 26.47 6.98 -14.47
N LYS A 13 26.08 7.37 -13.25
CA LYS A 13 26.27 8.73 -12.72
C LYS A 13 27.76 9.08 -12.58
N ALA A 14 28.60 8.11 -12.21
CA ALA A 14 30.05 8.30 -12.11
C ALA A 14 30.71 8.65 -13.47
N TYR A 15 30.11 8.23 -14.59
CA TYR A 15 30.59 8.60 -15.93
C TYR A 15 30.25 10.04 -16.34
N GLY A 16 29.39 10.75 -15.60
CA GLY A 16 29.18 12.20 -15.74
C GLY A 16 28.59 12.68 -17.07
N LYS A 17 28.03 11.79 -17.90
CA LYS A 17 27.49 12.11 -19.24
C LYS A 17 25.96 12.07 -19.34
N GLY A 18 25.24 12.14 -18.22
CA GLY A 18 23.78 12.00 -18.22
C GLY A 18 23.30 10.57 -18.51
N LEU A 19 24.20 9.59 -18.45
CA LEU A 19 23.93 8.18 -18.76
C LEU A 19 22.99 7.53 -17.75
N GLU A 20 22.83 8.11 -16.56
CA GLU A 20 21.84 7.72 -15.55
C GLU A 20 20.39 7.85 -16.05
N GLN A 21 20.13 8.64 -17.10
CA GLN A 21 18.81 8.74 -17.74
C GLN A 21 18.45 7.49 -18.56
N MET A 22 19.43 6.62 -18.88
CA MET A 22 19.15 5.32 -19.51
C MET A 22 18.47 4.32 -18.56
N VAL A 23 18.44 4.62 -17.26
CA VAL A 23 17.65 3.91 -16.26
C VAL A 23 16.25 4.53 -16.24
N ASP A 24 15.39 4.06 -17.14
CA ASP A 24 14.01 4.54 -17.25
C ASP A 24 13.13 3.87 -16.21
N TYR A 25 12.76 4.64 -15.18
CA TYR A 25 11.82 4.23 -14.14
C TYR A 25 10.36 4.58 -14.50
N GLY A 26 10.07 4.91 -15.77
CA GLY A 26 8.75 5.26 -16.29
C GLY A 26 8.22 6.61 -15.78
N TRP A 27 6.90 6.82 -15.91
CA TRP A 27 6.21 8.06 -15.50
C TRP A 27 6.46 8.46 -14.02
N PHE A 28 6.80 7.49 -13.17
CA PHE A 28 7.06 7.69 -11.74
C PHE A 28 8.55 7.87 -11.40
N GLY A 29 9.42 8.12 -12.39
CA GLY A 29 10.86 8.28 -12.19
C GLY A 29 11.26 9.39 -11.21
N VAL A 30 10.44 10.44 -11.07
CA VAL A 30 10.63 11.51 -10.09
C VAL A 30 10.58 10.99 -8.65
N LEU A 31 9.74 9.98 -8.39
CA LEU A 31 9.59 9.35 -7.07
C LEU A 31 10.51 8.14 -6.90
N ALA A 32 10.69 7.35 -7.97
CA ALA A 32 11.54 6.15 -7.96
C ALA A 32 13.01 6.47 -7.67
N LYS A 33 13.57 7.55 -8.25
CA LYS A 33 14.98 7.93 -8.05
C LYS A 33 15.30 8.26 -6.57
N PRO A 34 14.56 9.15 -5.88
CA PRO A 34 14.75 9.38 -4.45
C PRO A 34 14.54 8.13 -3.59
N MET A 35 13.53 7.32 -3.90
CA MET A 35 13.27 6.08 -3.15
C MET A 35 14.42 5.08 -3.27
N PHE A 36 14.96 4.91 -4.48
CA PHE A 36 16.13 4.07 -4.73
C PHE A 36 17.37 4.60 -4.00
N TRP A 37 17.66 5.89 -4.13
CA TRP A 37 18.79 6.52 -3.43
C TRP A 37 18.72 6.31 -1.91
N LEU A 38 17.53 6.51 -1.31
CA LEU A 38 17.31 6.33 0.12
C LEU A 38 17.46 4.85 0.54
N MET A 39 17.00 3.93 -0.30
CA MET A 39 17.18 2.50 -0.10
C MET A 39 18.66 2.08 -0.17
N GLU A 40 19.45 2.65 -1.08
CA GLU A 40 20.92 2.45 -1.11
C GLU A 40 21.58 2.96 0.18
N GLN A 41 21.13 4.10 0.73
CA GLN A 41 21.65 4.61 2.01
C GLN A 41 21.38 3.62 3.15
N PHE A 42 20.16 3.08 3.22
CA PHE A 42 19.83 2.07 4.22
C PHE A 42 20.61 0.78 4.01
N PHE A 43 20.79 0.35 2.76
CA PHE A 43 21.61 -0.81 2.44
C PHE A 43 23.07 -0.61 2.82
N PHE A 44 23.64 0.59 2.66
CA PHE A 44 25.02 0.86 3.07
C PHE A 44 25.25 0.59 4.57
N ILE A 45 24.24 0.88 5.39
CA ILE A 45 24.27 0.69 6.85
C ILE A 45 23.95 -0.77 7.22
N THR A 46 22.89 -1.36 6.65
CA THR A 46 22.37 -2.66 7.08
C THR A 46 22.99 -3.85 6.34
N ARG A 47 23.57 -3.61 5.16
CA ARG A 47 24.01 -4.62 4.17
C ARG A 47 22.91 -5.63 3.79
N ASN A 48 21.64 -5.24 3.92
CA ASN A 48 20.50 -6.10 3.63
C ASN A 48 19.36 -5.29 2.99
N TYR A 49 19.03 -5.62 1.74
CA TYR A 49 18.01 -4.91 0.97
C TYR A 49 16.58 -5.11 1.51
N GLY A 50 16.28 -6.24 2.15
CA GLY A 50 14.96 -6.42 2.74
C GLY A 50 14.77 -5.53 3.98
N ILE A 51 15.82 -5.35 4.79
CA ILE A 51 15.81 -4.35 5.88
C ILE A 51 15.75 -2.94 5.31
N ALA A 52 16.45 -2.65 4.21
CA ALA A 52 16.36 -1.36 3.54
C ALA A 52 14.92 -1.06 3.06
N ILE A 53 14.21 -2.05 2.52
CA ILE A 53 12.79 -1.92 2.14
C ILE A 53 11.91 -1.67 3.38
N ILE A 54 12.16 -2.36 4.50
CA ILE A 54 11.44 -2.13 5.76
C ILE A 54 11.60 -0.68 6.24
N LEU A 55 12.83 -0.17 6.26
CA LEU A 55 13.14 1.20 6.66
C LEU A 55 12.52 2.22 5.69
N LEU A 56 12.60 1.96 4.38
CA LEU A 56 11.94 2.78 3.36
C LEU A 56 10.43 2.83 3.58
N THR A 57 9.80 1.69 3.90
CA THR A 57 8.37 1.62 4.22
C THR A 57 8.02 2.50 5.41
N ILE A 58 8.83 2.47 6.48
CA ILE A 58 8.64 3.30 7.67
C ILE A 58 8.75 4.78 7.31
N VAL A 59 9.73 5.19 6.51
CA VAL A 59 9.90 6.57 6.05
C VAL A 59 8.68 7.04 5.25
N VAL A 60 8.23 6.25 4.28
CA VAL A 60 7.01 6.56 3.49
C VAL A 60 5.79 6.68 4.41
N ARG A 61 5.68 5.80 5.41
CA ARG A 61 4.59 5.84 6.39
C ARG A 61 4.62 7.06 7.30
N ILE A 62 5.79 7.51 7.71
CA ILE A 62 5.96 8.75 8.47
C ILE A 62 5.55 9.95 7.60
N LEU A 63 6.00 9.99 6.34
CA LEU A 63 5.64 11.05 5.38
C LEU A 63 4.13 11.12 5.18
N LEU A 64 3.47 9.96 5.02
CA LEU A 64 2.03 9.84 4.83
C LEU A 64 1.23 9.77 6.15
N PHE A 65 1.86 9.97 7.30
CA PHE A 65 1.23 9.71 8.60
C PHE A 65 0.01 10.61 8.82
N TYR A 66 0.17 11.92 8.65
CA TYR A 66 -0.90 12.90 8.84
C TYR A 66 -2.11 12.69 7.91
N PRO A 67 -1.96 12.56 6.58
CA PRO A 67 -3.11 12.30 5.72
C PRO A 67 -3.76 10.94 6.02
N SER A 68 -2.96 9.92 6.35
CA SER A 68 -3.49 8.60 6.75
C SER A 68 -4.29 8.67 8.05
N LEU A 69 -3.89 9.51 9.02
CA LEU A 69 -4.64 9.70 10.27
C LEU A 69 -6.01 10.32 10.01
N LYS A 70 -6.07 11.35 9.14
CA LYS A 70 -7.34 11.97 8.75
C LYS A 70 -8.28 10.96 8.08
N SER A 71 -7.74 10.15 7.17
CA SER A 71 -8.50 9.07 6.55
C SER A 71 -9.01 8.05 7.56
N ALA A 72 -8.15 7.58 8.48
CA ALA A 72 -8.51 6.63 9.52
C ALA A 72 -9.62 7.15 10.44
N THR A 73 -9.57 8.44 10.79
CA THR A 73 -10.59 9.12 11.59
C THR A 73 -11.93 9.18 10.84
N ALA A 74 -11.91 9.62 9.58
CA ALA A 74 -13.11 9.67 8.73
C ALA A 74 -13.77 8.29 8.57
N MET A 75 -12.97 7.22 8.50
CA MET A 75 -13.50 5.85 8.45
C MET A 75 -14.20 5.43 9.74
N GLU A 76 -13.69 5.81 10.92
CA GLU A 76 -14.37 5.50 12.19
C GLU A 76 -15.66 6.32 12.35
N GLU A 77 -15.67 7.58 11.94
CA GLU A 77 -16.90 8.40 11.91
C GLU A 77 -17.96 7.80 10.97
N MET A 78 -17.55 7.31 9.79
CA MET A 78 -18.45 6.57 8.90
C MET A 78 -19.03 5.31 9.56
N LYS A 79 -18.26 4.62 10.40
CA LYS A 79 -18.78 3.45 11.11
C LYS A 79 -19.81 3.80 12.15
N ALA A 80 -19.63 4.92 12.87
CA ALA A 80 -20.63 5.41 13.80
C ALA A 80 -21.99 5.68 13.12
N LEU A 81 -21.99 5.98 11.82
CA LEU A 81 -23.21 6.16 11.03
C LEU A 81 -23.83 4.85 10.49
N GLN A 82 -23.18 3.69 10.63
CA GLN A 82 -23.72 2.40 10.17
C GLN A 82 -25.15 2.09 10.61
N PRO A 83 -25.57 2.29 11.88
CA PRO A 83 -26.96 2.04 12.26
C PRO A 83 -27.94 2.93 11.49
N GLN A 84 -27.60 4.21 11.28
CA GLN A 84 -28.44 5.14 10.51
C GLN A 84 -28.49 4.75 9.03
N MET A 85 -27.34 4.36 8.45
CA MET A 85 -27.25 3.85 7.08
C MET A 85 -28.08 2.56 6.90
N ALA A 86 -28.07 1.66 7.88
CA ALA A 86 -28.85 0.43 7.85
C ALA A 86 -30.36 0.71 7.93
N ALA A 87 -30.79 1.61 8.83
CA ALA A 87 -32.18 2.04 8.94
C ALA A 87 -32.69 2.71 7.65
N LEU A 88 -31.85 3.55 7.03
CA LEU A 88 -32.18 4.20 5.78
C LEU A 88 -32.32 3.20 4.63
N ARG A 89 -31.40 2.24 4.56
CA ARG A 89 -31.45 1.14 3.60
C ARG A 89 -32.72 0.31 3.76
N GLU A 90 -33.14 0.04 4.99
CA GLU A 90 -34.39 -0.67 5.27
C GLU A 90 -35.61 0.11 4.81
N LYS A 91 -35.65 1.42 5.10
CA LYS A 91 -36.75 2.31 4.73
C LYS A 91 -36.92 2.45 3.21
N TYR A 92 -35.82 2.49 2.46
CA TYR A 92 -35.82 2.71 1.01
C TYR A 92 -35.41 1.47 0.20
N LYS A 93 -35.63 0.24 0.71
CA LYS A 93 -35.32 -1.03 0.02
C LYS A 93 -35.82 -1.10 -1.43
N LYS A 94 -36.95 -0.47 -1.73
CA LYS A 94 -37.61 -0.49 -3.05
C LYS A 94 -37.25 0.69 -3.95
N ASP A 95 -36.49 1.68 -3.45
CA ASP A 95 -36.15 2.90 -4.17
C ASP A 95 -34.65 3.21 -4.04
N PRO A 96 -33.81 2.60 -4.90
CA PRO A 96 -32.35 2.77 -4.83
C PRO A 96 -31.90 4.19 -5.16
N GLN A 97 -32.66 4.95 -5.95
CA GLN A 97 -32.32 6.33 -6.27
C GLN A 97 -32.49 7.22 -5.03
N LYS A 98 -33.63 7.08 -4.34
CA LYS A 98 -33.89 7.83 -3.11
C LYS A 98 -32.98 7.40 -1.97
N LEU A 99 -32.65 6.11 -1.88
CA LEU A 99 -31.64 5.62 -0.94
C LEU A 99 -30.30 6.33 -1.13
N ASN A 100 -29.77 6.40 -2.36
CA ASN A 100 -28.49 7.05 -2.62
C ASN A 100 -28.52 8.55 -2.28
N ALA A 101 -29.63 9.24 -2.60
CA ALA A 101 -29.80 10.65 -2.27
C ALA A 101 -29.80 10.92 -0.76
N GLU A 102 -30.58 10.13 -0.01
CA GLU A 102 -30.65 10.26 1.45
C GLU A 102 -29.34 9.82 2.15
N MET A 103 -28.64 8.81 1.61
CA MET A 103 -27.32 8.41 2.13
C MET A 103 -26.31 9.55 1.96
N MET A 104 -26.31 10.22 0.80
CA MET A 104 -25.46 11.39 0.58
C MET A 104 -25.86 12.57 1.45
N ARG A 105 -27.15 12.76 1.71
CA ARG A 105 -27.64 13.77 2.65
C ARG A 105 -27.16 13.49 4.07
N LEU A 106 -27.27 12.24 4.53
CA LEU A 106 -26.78 11.80 5.84
C LEU A 106 -25.28 12.09 6.01
N TYR A 107 -24.47 11.77 5.00
CA TYR A 107 -23.03 12.08 5.00
C TYR A 107 -22.76 13.58 5.09
N LYS A 108 -23.52 14.42 4.38
CA LYS A 108 -23.39 15.88 4.42
C LYS A 108 -23.79 16.46 5.78
N GLU A 109 -24.91 15.99 6.34
CA GLU A 109 -25.41 16.44 7.65
C GLU A 109 -24.40 16.15 8.76
N HIS A 110 -23.76 14.98 8.73
CA HIS A 110 -22.73 14.59 9.68
C HIS A 110 -21.31 15.03 9.27
N LYS A 111 -21.17 15.74 8.14
CA LYS A 111 -19.89 16.24 7.57
C LYS A 111 -18.82 15.15 7.36
N VAL A 112 -19.26 13.92 7.10
CA VAL A 112 -18.38 12.77 6.87
C VAL A 112 -18.12 12.62 5.36
N ASN A 113 -16.85 12.46 4.97
CA ASN A 113 -16.49 12.28 3.57
C ASN A 113 -16.38 10.78 3.19
N PRO A 114 -17.25 10.24 2.33
CA PRO A 114 -17.19 8.83 1.92
C PRO A 114 -15.91 8.47 1.14
N LEU A 115 -15.25 9.44 0.51
CA LEU A 115 -13.96 9.25 -0.18
C LEU A 115 -12.77 9.18 0.78
N GLY A 116 -12.98 9.52 2.06
CA GLY A 116 -11.96 9.41 3.09
C GLY A 116 -11.40 7.98 3.22
N GLY A 117 -12.21 6.96 2.94
CA GLY A 117 -11.80 5.55 3.04
C GLY A 117 -10.89 5.05 1.92
N CYS A 118 -10.95 5.62 0.71
CA CYS A 118 -10.09 5.21 -0.41
C CYS A 118 -8.83 6.08 -0.55
N LEU A 119 -8.78 7.24 0.14
CA LEU A 119 -7.65 8.16 0.12
C LEU A 119 -6.29 7.51 0.45
N PRO A 120 -6.16 6.60 1.44
CA PRO A 120 -4.87 5.97 1.74
C PRO A 120 -4.34 5.15 0.57
N MET A 121 -5.24 4.45 -0.13
CA MET A 121 -4.86 3.62 -1.27
C MET A 121 -4.35 4.48 -2.42
N LEU A 122 -5.02 5.60 -2.71
CA LEU A 122 -4.62 6.54 -3.75
C LEU A 122 -3.28 7.22 -3.46
N LEU A 123 -3.05 7.63 -2.21
CA LEU A 123 -1.78 8.22 -1.79
C LEU A 123 -0.63 7.21 -1.80
N GLN A 124 -0.92 5.94 -1.55
CA GLN A 124 0.08 4.86 -1.54
C GLN A 124 0.47 4.41 -2.96
N LEU A 125 -0.44 4.49 -3.93
CA LEU A 125 -0.25 3.96 -5.28
C LEU A 125 1.00 4.50 -5.99
N PRO A 126 1.33 5.82 -5.96
CA PRO A 126 2.57 6.32 -6.53
C PRO A 126 3.82 5.68 -5.95
N PHE A 127 3.88 5.50 -4.62
CA PHE A 127 5.01 4.87 -3.94
C PHE A 127 5.12 3.38 -4.25
N PHE A 128 3.98 2.71 -4.38
CA PHE A 128 3.92 1.31 -4.80
C PHE A 128 4.49 1.14 -6.22
N VAL A 129 4.05 1.95 -7.19
CA VAL A 129 4.53 1.89 -8.57
C VAL A 129 6.01 2.27 -8.66
N ALA A 130 6.42 3.29 -7.91
CA ALA A 130 7.83 3.68 -7.84
C ALA A 130 8.71 2.54 -7.31
N LEU A 131 8.31 1.88 -6.21
CA LEU A 131 9.06 0.75 -5.67
C LEU A 131 9.07 -0.45 -6.61
N TYR A 132 7.94 -0.75 -7.26
CA TYR A 132 7.88 -1.80 -8.29
C TYR A 132 8.90 -1.54 -9.41
N ASN A 133 8.93 -0.33 -9.96
CA ASN A 133 9.88 0.04 -11.01
C ASN A 133 11.33 -0.06 -10.52
N VAL A 134 11.61 0.35 -9.28
CA VAL A 134 12.93 0.20 -8.65
C VAL A 134 13.33 -1.28 -8.58
N LEU A 135 12.44 -2.16 -8.11
CA LEU A 135 12.71 -3.60 -8.00
C LEU A 135 12.88 -4.28 -9.36
N SER A 136 12.15 -3.84 -10.40
CA SER A 136 12.23 -4.43 -11.73
C SER A 136 13.48 -4.00 -12.52
N VAL A 137 13.94 -2.76 -12.33
CA VAL A 137 15.03 -2.16 -13.14
C VAL A 137 16.39 -2.27 -12.46
N SER A 138 16.45 -2.22 -11.13
CA SER A 138 17.73 -2.15 -10.42
C SER A 138 18.42 -3.50 -10.37
N ILE A 139 19.60 -3.60 -10.99
CA ILE A 139 20.39 -4.84 -11.06
C ILE A 139 20.89 -5.24 -9.66
N GLU A 140 21.12 -4.29 -8.78
CA GLU A 140 21.61 -4.51 -7.42
C GLU A 140 20.60 -5.22 -6.51
N LEU A 141 19.31 -5.15 -6.85
CA LEU A 141 18.23 -5.85 -6.16
C LEU A 141 17.99 -7.26 -6.72
N ARG A 142 18.52 -7.56 -7.92
CA ARG A 142 18.47 -8.93 -8.47
C ARG A 142 19.38 -9.81 -7.63
N GLN A 143 18.88 -10.97 -7.21
CA GLN A 143 19.59 -11.90 -6.33
C GLN A 143 19.92 -11.31 -4.94
N ALA A 144 19.28 -10.21 -4.56
CA ALA A 144 19.42 -9.66 -3.22
C ALA A 144 18.64 -10.54 -2.22
N SER A 145 19.36 -11.21 -1.31
CA SER A 145 18.75 -11.98 -0.24
C SER A 145 18.28 -11.08 0.90
N PHE A 146 17.10 -11.36 1.45
CA PHE A 146 16.61 -10.78 2.70
C PHE A 146 16.88 -11.70 3.89
N ILE A 147 16.36 -12.93 3.83
CA ILE A 147 16.56 -13.97 4.84
C ILE A 147 17.13 -15.19 4.11
N PRO A 148 18.39 -15.60 4.36
CA PRO A 148 19.08 -16.61 3.55
C PRO A 148 18.34 -17.93 3.36
N PHE A 149 17.52 -18.33 4.33
CA PHE A 149 16.77 -19.60 4.32
C PHE A 149 15.35 -19.48 3.76
N TRP A 150 14.88 -18.26 3.49
CA TRP A 150 13.51 -17.99 3.04
C TRP A 150 13.48 -17.18 1.73
N ILE A 151 13.97 -15.94 1.76
CA ILE A 151 13.96 -15.03 0.61
C ILE A 151 15.40 -14.81 0.16
N LYS A 152 15.80 -15.55 -0.87
CA LYS A 152 17.13 -15.49 -1.49
C LYS A 152 17.23 -14.44 -2.60
N ASP A 153 16.10 -14.02 -3.14
CA ASP A 153 16.04 -12.99 -4.17
C ASP A 153 14.75 -12.17 -3.99
N LEU A 154 14.90 -10.87 -3.74
CA LEU A 154 13.78 -9.93 -3.53
C LEU A 154 13.07 -9.53 -4.83
N SER A 155 13.68 -9.78 -5.98
CA SER A 155 13.15 -9.42 -7.31
C SER A 155 12.22 -10.48 -7.90
N VAL A 156 12.19 -11.68 -7.33
CA VAL A 156 11.30 -12.79 -7.73
C VAL A 156 10.23 -13.03 -6.68
N HIS A 157 9.22 -13.84 -7.00
CA HIS A 157 8.15 -14.18 -6.04
C HIS A 157 8.67 -15.00 -4.84
N ASP A 158 7.94 -14.96 -3.72
CA ASP A 158 8.28 -15.74 -2.53
C ASP A 158 8.13 -17.25 -2.81
N PRO A 159 9.22 -18.05 -2.75
CA PRO A 159 9.18 -19.47 -3.09
C PRO A 159 8.31 -20.31 -2.14
N PHE A 160 8.08 -19.84 -0.91
CA PHE A 160 7.26 -20.54 0.08
C PHE A 160 5.86 -19.91 0.23
N TYR A 161 5.55 -18.85 -0.51
CA TYR A 161 4.29 -18.11 -0.45
C TYR A 161 3.87 -17.66 0.97
N ILE A 162 4.83 -17.49 1.88
CA ILE A 162 4.59 -17.02 3.25
C ILE A 162 4.18 -15.54 3.24
N LEU A 163 4.89 -14.68 2.49
CA LEU A 163 4.55 -13.26 2.33
C LEU A 163 3.14 -13.04 1.74
N PRO A 164 2.73 -13.70 0.64
CA PRO A 164 1.37 -13.64 0.13
C PRO A 164 0.30 -13.99 1.19
N VAL A 165 0.54 -15.03 1.99
CA VAL A 165 -0.39 -15.43 3.06
C VAL A 165 -0.45 -14.37 4.15
N LEU A 166 0.69 -13.86 4.62
CA LEU A 166 0.74 -12.78 5.62
C LEU A 166 0.06 -11.50 5.12
N MET A 167 0.32 -11.14 3.86
CA MET A 167 -0.36 -10.03 3.20
C MET A 167 -1.87 -10.27 3.18
N GLY A 168 -2.31 -11.47 2.81
CA GLY A 168 -3.72 -11.82 2.77
C GLY A 168 -4.42 -11.74 4.13
N VAL A 169 -3.79 -12.28 5.17
CA VAL A 169 -4.27 -12.16 6.55
C VAL A 169 -4.36 -10.69 6.96
N SER A 170 -3.34 -9.89 6.65
CA SER A 170 -3.33 -8.45 6.95
C SER A 170 -4.44 -7.68 6.20
N MET A 171 -4.72 -8.04 4.94
CA MET A 171 -5.79 -7.44 4.14
C MET A 171 -7.17 -7.79 4.69
N VAL A 172 -7.42 -9.05 5.05
CA VAL A 172 -8.68 -9.47 5.66
C VAL A 172 -8.89 -8.75 7.00
N PHE A 173 -7.84 -8.64 7.82
CA PHE A 173 -7.91 -7.93 9.09
C PHE A 173 -8.19 -6.44 8.89
N THR A 174 -7.48 -5.80 7.94
CA THR A 174 -7.70 -4.40 7.57
C THR A 174 -9.13 -4.20 7.08
N MET A 175 -9.63 -5.05 6.18
CA MET A 175 -10.99 -4.99 5.66
C MET A 175 -12.03 -5.10 6.77
N LYS A 176 -11.89 -6.06 7.69
CA LYS A 176 -12.79 -6.15 8.85
C LYS A 176 -12.73 -4.90 9.71
N MET A 177 -11.56 -4.26 9.77
CA MET A 177 -11.40 -3.03 10.52
C MET A 177 -11.82 -1.77 9.80
N THR A 178 -11.96 -1.74 8.48
CA THR A 178 -12.29 -0.52 7.73
C THR A 178 -13.62 -0.63 7.00
N SER A 179 -14.27 -1.80 7.02
CA SER A 179 -15.57 -2.01 6.39
C SER A 179 -16.61 -1.05 6.96
N THR A 180 -17.10 -0.18 6.08
CA THR A 180 -18.21 0.75 6.33
C THR A 180 -19.46 0.38 5.55
N SER A 181 -19.41 -0.67 4.73
CA SER A 181 -20.58 -1.13 3.97
C SER A 181 -21.56 -1.84 4.88
N VAL A 182 -22.83 -1.40 4.85
CA VAL A 182 -23.97 -2.04 5.52
C VAL A 182 -24.66 -3.09 4.65
N ASP A 183 -24.21 -3.27 3.41
CA ASP A 183 -24.80 -4.22 2.47
C ASP A 183 -24.07 -5.58 2.53
N PRO A 184 -24.75 -6.67 2.94
CA PRO A 184 -24.13 -8.00 2.96
C PRO A 184 -23.59 -8.45 1.59
N GLN A 185 -24.21 -8.03 0.48
CA GLN A 185 -23.73 -8.38 -0.86
C GLN A 185 -22.45 -7.62 -1.22
N GLN A 186 -22.38 -6.33 -0.90
CA GLN A 186 -21.18 -5.52 -1.12
C GLN A 186 -20.03 -5.98 -0.21
N GLN A 187 -20.31 -6.35 1.03
CA GLN A 187 -19.30 -6.94 1.94
C GLN A 187 -18.71 -8.24 1.36
N LYS A 188 -19.55 -9.15 0.87
CA LYS A 188 -19.08 -10.38 0.21
C LYS A 188 -18.25 -10.10 -1.04
N MET A 189 -18.68 -9.17 -1.88
CA MET A 189 -17.94 -8.75 -3.07
C MET A 189 -16.54 -8.21 -2.71
N MET A 190 -16.45 -7.34 -1.70
CA MET A 190 -15.17 -6.81 -1.23
C MET A 190 -14.25 -7.92 -0.68
N MET A 191 -14.83 -8.93 -0.02
CA MET A 191 -14.07 -10.07 0.50
C MET A 191 -13.51 -10.92 -0.65
N TYR A 192 -14.33 -11.24 -1.65
CA TYR A 192 -13.88 -11.99 -2.83
C TYR A 192 -12.83 -11.21 -3.63
N MET A 193 -12.98 -9.88 -3.76
CA MET A 193 -12.00 -9.02 -4.40
C MET A 193 -10.64 -9.08 -3.68
N ASN A 194 -10.63 -9.00 -2.34
CA ASN A 194 -9.40 -9.15 -1.56
C ASN A 194 -8.76 -10.52 -1.74
N ILE A 195 -9.56 -11.59 -1.78
CA ILE A 195 -9.05 -12.95 -2.06
C ILE A 195 -8.42 -13.02 -3.45
N ALA A 196 -9.08 -12.46 -4.47
CA ALA A 196 -8.54 -12.41 -5.82
C ALA A 196 -7.21 -11.62 -5.89
N PHE A 197 -7.09 -10.50 -5.17
CA PHE A 197 -5.85 -9.74 -5.10
C PHE A 197 -4.70 -10.51 -4.43
N ILE A 198 -4.99 -11.36 -3.43
CA ILE A 198 -3.96 -12.23 -2.83
C ILE A 198 -3.37 -13.16 -3.89
N PHE A 199 -4.23 -13.80 -4.70
CA PHE A 199 -3.76 -14.68 -5.78
C PHE A 199 -3.01 -13.92 -6.88
N LEU A 200 -3.49 -12.72 -7.25
CA LEU A 200 -2.81 -11.88 -8.24
C LEU A 200 -1.42 -11.46 -7.74
N PHE A 201 -1.33 -11.01 -6.49
CA PHE A 201 -0.10 -10.46 -5.93
C PHE A 201 0.87 -11.55 -5.46
N ALA A 202 0.43 -12.80 -5.34
CA ALA A 202 1.31 -13.93 -5.00
C ALA A 202 2.48 -14.11 -5.98
N TRP A 203 2.34 -13.61 -7.22
CA TRP A 203 3.35 -13.71 -8.28
C TRP A 203 4.25 -12.47 -8.38
N LEU A 204 4.01 -11.44 -7.58
CA LEU A 204 4.81 -10.22 -7.59
C LEU A 204 6.17 -10.44 -6.87
N PRO A 205 7.16 -9.57 -7.10
CA PRO A 205 8.44 -9.62 -6.41
C PRO A 205 8.30 -9.60 -4.89
N ALA A 206 9.02 -10.48 -4.18
CA ALA A 206 8.96 -10.62 -2.73
C ALA A 206 9.28 -9.31 -1.99
N GLY A 207 10.18 -8.48 -2.52
CA GLY A 207 10.46 -7.16 -1.98
C GLY A 207 9.25 -6.22 -2.01
N LEU A 208 8.42 -6.32 -3.06
CA LEU A 208 7.19 -5.55 -3.16
C LEU A 208 6.13 -6.07 -2.19
N LEU A 209 5.97 -7.40 -2.05
CA LEU A 209 5.06 -7.97 -1.05
C LEU A 209 5.48 -7.66 0.38
N LEU A 210 6.78 -7.64 0.67
CA LEU A 210 7.32 -7.24 1.97
C LEU A 210 6.88 -5.81 2.30
N TYR A 211 7.04 -4.90 1.34
CA TYR A 211 6.58 -3.51 1.47
C TYR A 211 5.07 -3.42 1.73
N ILE A 212 4.24 -4.09 0.92
CA ILE A 212 2.77 -4.07 1.09
C ILE A 212 2.38 -4.63 2.46
N THR A 213 2.97 -5.77 2.86
CA THR A 213 2.65 -6.47 4.11
C THR A 213 2.98 -5.59 5.31
N LEU A 214 4.19 -5.02 5.35
CA LEU A 214 4.57 -4.11 6.42
C LEU A 214 3.71 -2.84 6.43
N SER A 215 3.42 -2.29 5.25
CA SER A 215 2.53 -1.13 5.11
C SER A 215 1.15 -1.43 5.70
N ASN A 216 0.55 -2.60 5.41
CA ASN A 216 -0.73 -3.02 5.98
C ASN A 216 -0.65 -3.17 7.51
N VAL A 217 0.41 -3.79 8.04
CA VAL A 217 0.61 -3.92 9.50
C VAL A 217 0.68 -2.55 10.17
N LEU A 218 1.40 -1.59 9.57
CA LEU A 218 1.45 -0.21 10.09
C LEU A 218 0.09 0.50 9.99
N SER A 219 -0.65 0.31 8.90
CA SER A 219 -2.05 0.77 8.79
C SER A 219 -2.92 0.21 9.91
N ILE A 220 -2.76 -1.07 10.24
CA ILE A 220 -3.52 -1.74 11.29
C ILE A 220 -3.23 -1.10 12.65
N VAL A 221 -1.94 -0.93 12.98
CA VAL A 221 -1.52 -0.27 14.22
C VAL A 221 -2.08 1.15 14.30
N GLN A 222 -2.01 1.90 13.20
CA GLN A 222 -2.55 3.24 13.11
C GLN A 222 -4.08 3.27 13.32
N GLN A 223 -4.82 2.35 12.72
CA GLN A 223 -6.28 2.26 12.89
C GLN A 223 -6.64 1.93 14.35
N LEU A 224 -5.92 1.01 14.98
CA LEU A 224 -6.11 0.66 16.39
C LEU A 224 -5.81 1.85 17.32
N TYR A 225 -4.78 2.62 17.01
CA TYR A 225 -4.47 3.86 17.73
C TYR A 225 -5.60 4.88 17.63
N VAL A 226 -6.11 5.15 16.41
CA VAL A 226 -7.22 6.09 16.20
C VAL A 226 -8.49 5.64 16.93
N ARG A 227 -8.83 4.36 16.88
CA ARG A 227 -9.98 3.83 17.65
C ARG A 227 -9.86 4.08 19.15
N LYS A 228 -8.68 3.85 19.72
CA LYS A 228 -8.44 4.11 21.15
C LYS A 228 -8.52 5.61 21.48
N LEU A 229 -8.10 6.47 20.55
CA LEU A 229 -8.17 7.91 20.72
C LEU A 229 -9.63 8.42 20.69
N LEU A 230 -10.46 7.90 19.79
CA LEU A 230 -11.87 8.29 19.64
C LEU A 230 -12.82 7.61 20.63
N ALA A 231 -12.40 6.51 21.27
CA ALA A 231 -13.17 5.84 22.32
C ALA A 231 -13.08 6.52 23.69
N LYS A 232 -12.22 7.53 23.84
CA LYS A 232 -12.13 8.41 25.01
C LYS A 232 -13.07 9.59 24.85
#